data_AF-A0A938W1Q5-F1
#
_entry.id   AF-A0A938W1Q5-F1
#
_cell.length_a   1.000
_cell.length_b   1.000
_cell.length_c   1.000
_cell.angle_alpha   90.00
_cell.angle_beta   90.00
_cell.angle_gamma   90.00
#
_symmetry.space_group_name_H-M   'P 1'
#
loop_
_entity.id
_entity.type
_entity.pdbx_description
1 polymer ?
#
loop_
_entity_poly.entity_id
_entity_poly.type
_entity_poly.pdbx_seq_one_letter_code
_entity_poly.pdbx_strand_id
1 'polypeptide(L)'
;MNTTMVVRANIPPGRSVRIRVPESVPLGLATITLVITPEQKDAIEPGGTAVELARSPLFGLWADRTDIADSVAYARELRAQAERRSDD
;
A
#
# COMPACT_ATOMS: atom_id res chain seq x y z
N MET A 1 -20.94 -16.34 -6.80
CA MET A 1 -20.29 -15.03 -7.01
C MET A 1 -19.89 -14.52 -5.64
N ASN A 2 -18.61 -14.23 -5.44
CA ASN A 2 -18.13 -13.64 -4.19
C ASN A 2 -18.12 -12.11 -4.36
N THR A 3 -18.85 -11.41 -3.50
CA THR A 3 -18.88 -9.95 -3.48
C THR A 3 -17.99 -9.47 -2.34
N THR A 4 -16.85 -8.86 -2.68
CA THR A 4 -15.96 -8.24 -1.69
C THR A 4 -16.27 -6.76 -1.58
N MET A 5 -16.52 -6.28 -0.37
CA MET A 5 -16.70 -4.85 -0.08
C MET A 5 -15.60 -4.38 0.88
N VAL A 6 -14.89 -3.30 0.52
CA VAL A 6 -13.88 -2.68 1.38
C VAL A 6 -14.46 -1.40 1.98
N VAL A 7 -14.51 -1.34 3.31
CA VAL A 7 -14.94 -0.16 4.05
C VAL A 7 -13.75 0.34 4.87
N ARG A 8 -13.33 1.58 4.63
CA ARG A 8 -12.31 2.27 5.44
C ARG A 8 -13.00 3.21 6.40
N ALA A 9 -12.77 3.02 7.69
CA ALA A 9 -13.29 3.88 8.74
C ALA A 9 -12.31 3.92 9.91
N ASN A 10 -12.20 5.08 10.55
CA ASN A 10 -11.42 5.23 11.78
C ASN A 10 -12.19 4.60 12.94
N ILE A 11 -11.45 4.03 13.90
CA ILE A 11 -12.03 3.49 15.14
C ILE A 11 -12.22 4.67 16.11
N PRO A 12 -13.45 5.08 16.43
CA PRO A 12 -13.69 6.22 17.33
C PRO A 12 -13.33 5.86 18.79
N PRO A 13 -13.22 6.86 19.70
CA PRO A 13 -12.94 6.60 21.12
C PRO A 13 -13.93 5.63 21.79
N GLY A 14 -15.19 5.64 21.36
CA GLY A 14 -16.22 4.70 21.81
C GLY A 14 -16.09 3.28 21.23
N ARG A 15 -15.07 3.02 20.41
CA ARG A 15 -14.72 1.71 19.81
C ARG A 15 -15.88 0.99 19.12
N SER A 16 -16.78 1.75 18.50
CA SER A 16 -17.95 1.22 17.79
C SER A 16 -17.97 1.71 16.35
N VAL A 17 -18.03 0.79 15.40
CA VAL A 17 -18.15 1.06 13.97
C VAL A 17 -19.42 0.36 13.45
N ARG A 18 -20.34 1.14 12.86
CA ARG A 18 -21.59 0.62 12.29
C ARG A 18 -21.50 0.63 10.77
N ILE A 19 -21.53 -0.55 10.16
CA ILE A 19 -21.51 -0.73 8.71
C ILE A 19 -22.90 -1.18 8.27
N ARG A 20 -23.50 -0.46 7.31
CA ARG A 20 -24.73 -0.90 6.64
C ARG A 20 -24.35 -1.66 5.38
N VAL A 21 -24.85 -2.89 5.26
CA VAL A 21 -24.66 -3.71 4.06
C VAL A 21 -25.57 -3.16 2.95
N PRO A 22 -25.03 -2.82 1.76
CA PRO A 22 -25.83 -2.27 0.67
C PRO A 22 -26.73 -3.34 0.04
N GLU A 23 -27.83 -2.92 -0.58
CA GLU A 23 -28.82 -3.80 -1.22
C GLU A 23 -28.24 -4.63 -2.38
N SER A 24 -27.07 -4.25 -2.91
CA SER A 24 -26.35 -5.01 -3.94
C SER A 24 -25.71 -6.29 -3.44
N VAL A 25 -25.62 -6.51 -2.12
CA VAL A 25 -25.08 -7.75 -1.54
C VAL A 25 -26.25 -8.74 -1.36
N PRO A 26 -26.17 -9.95 -1.95
CA PRO A 26 -27.23 -10.95 -1.81
C PRO A 26 -27.50 -11.31 -0.35
N LEU A 27 -28.77 -11.52 -0.02
CA LEU A 27 -29.17 -12.02 1.30
C LEU A 27 -28.66 -13.46 1.49
N GLY A 28 -28.12 -13.76 2.67
CA GLY A 28 -27.61 -15.09 3.00
C GLY A 28 -26.54 -15.06 4.09
N LEU A 29 -25.93 -16.22 4.34
CA LEU A 29 -24.79 -16.34 5.26
C LEU A 29 -23.59 -15.59 4.67
N ALA A 30 -23.03 -14.66 5.43
CA ALA A 30 -21.86 -13.88 5.05
C ALA A 30 -20.75 -14.04 6.08
N THR A 31 -19.52 -14.22 5.59
CA THR A 31 -18.31 -14.15 6.42
C THR A 31 -17.80 -12.71 6.42
N ILE A 32 -17.54 -12.17 7.61
CA ILE A 32 -16.99 -10.83 7.77
C ILE A 32 -15.51 -10.96 8.16
N THR A 33 -14.62 -10.37 7.36
CA THR A 33 -13.20 -10.25 7.68
C THR A 33 -12.91 -8.81 8.11
N LEU A 34 -12.48 -8.63 9.36
CA LEU A 34 -12.07 -7.33 9.90
C LEU A 34 -10.54 -7.26 9.94
N VAL A 35 -9.98 -6.28 9.24
CA VAL A 35 -8.54 -5.97 9.28
C VAL A 35 -8.39 -4.61 9.96
N ILE A 36 -7.71 -4.59 11.11
CA ILE A 36 -7.36 -3.36 11.82
C ILE A 36 -5.89 -3.10 11.56
N THR A 37 -5.60 -2.12 10.71
CA THR A 37 -4.26 -1.58 10.58
C THR A 37 -4.16 -0.35 11.49
N PRO A 38 -3.09 -0.17 12.27
CA PRO A 38 -2.83 1.13 12.87
C PRO A 38 -2.83 2.16 11.74
N GLU A 39 -3.46 3.31 11.97
CA GLU A 39 -3.33 4.44 11.07
C GLU A 39 -1.82 4.74 11.03
N GLN A 40 -1.16 4.30 9.96
CA GLN A 40 0.07 4.92 9.54
C GLN A 40 -0.42 6.32 9.22
N LYS A 41 -0.28 7.25 10.17
CA LYS A 41 -0.44 8.68 9.89
C LYS A 41 0.15 8.85 8.52
N ASP A 42 -0.64 9.34 7.57
CA ASP A 42 -0.06 9.88 6.34
C ASP A 42 0.93 10.91 6.86
N ALA A 43 2.17 10.46 6.92
CA ALA A 43 3.29 11.22 7.33
C ALA A 43 3.45 12.17 6.16
N ILE A 44 2.70 13.26 6.22
CA ILE A 44 3.26 14.57 5.89
C ILE A 44 4.30 14.83 6.99
N GLU A 45 5.28 13.94 7.12
CA GLU A 45 6.58 14.28 7.67
C GLU A 45 7.15 15.25 6.63
N PRO A 46 7.54 16.46 7.03
CA PRO A 46 8.24 17.35 6.12
C PRO A 46 9.40 16.55 5.55
N GLY A 47 9.41 16.39 4.22
CA GLY A 47 10.29 15.45 3.52
C GLY A 47 11.69 15.50 4.12
N GLY A 48 12.13 14.38 4.67
CA GLY A 48 13.43 14.27 5.32
C GLY A 48 14.52 14.80 4.37
N THR A 49 15.46 15.56 4.94
CA THR A 49 16.58 16.08 4.17
C THR A 49 17.40 14.93 3.59
N ALA A 50 18.14 15.18 2.50
CA ALA A 50 19.05 14.17 1.94
C ALA A 50 20.03 13.60 2.99
N VAL A 51 20.39 14.41 4.00
CA VAL A 51 21.25 14.02 5.11
C VAL A 51 20.57 12.99 6.03
N GLU A 52 19.27 13.13 6.30
CA GLU A 52 18.51 12.17 7.11
C GLU A 52 18.29 10.86 6.37
N LEU A 53 18.01 10.93 5.06
CA LEU A 53 17.94 9.75 4.21
C LEU A 53 19.28 9.02 4.16
N ALA A 54 20.41 9.72 4.08
CA ALA A 54 21.74 9.10 4.09
C ALA A 54 22.05 8.35 5.39
N ARG A 55 21.40 8.69 6.51
CA ARG A 55 21.52 7.98 7.79
C ARG A 55 20.54 6.80 7.93
N SER A 56 19.61 6.65 6.99
CA SER A 56 18.68 5.53 6.99
C SER A 56 19.39 4.23 6.67
N PRO A 57 19.04 3.11 7.33
CA PRO A 57 19.55 1.78 6.96
C PRO A 57 19.16 1.35 5.54
N LEU A 58 18.25 2.07 4.87
CA LEU A 58 17.90 1.85 3.46
C LEU A 58 18.91 2.48 2.49
N PHE A 59 19.69 3.46 2.94
CA PHE A 59 20.69 4.11 2.08
C PHE A 59 21.84 3.15 1.81
N GLY A 60 22.19 2.98 0.53
CA GLY A 60 23.24 2.07 0.09
C GLY A 60 22.82 0.61 -0.05
N LEU A 61 21.54 0.25 0.19
CA LEU A 61 21.04 -1.13 0.05
C LEU A 61 21.28 -1.75 -1.35
N TRP A 62 21.44 -0.89 -2.36
CA TRP A 62 21.69 -1.28 -3.75
C TRP A 62 23.13 -1.05 -4.19
N ALA A 63 24.00 -0.52 -3.32
CA ALA A 63 25.37 -0.15 -3.68
C ALA A 63 26.21 -1.36 -4.08
N ASP A 64 25.98 -2.51 -3.44
CA ASP A 64 26.73 -3.74 -3.68
C ASP A 64 26.10 -4.64 -4.76
N ARG A 65 25.00 -4.21 -5.41
CA ARG A 65 24.37 -4.98 -6.48
C ARG A 65 25.17 -4.87 -7.77
N THR A 66 25.93 -5.91 -8.06
CA THR A 66 26.76 -6.03 -9.27
C THR A 66 25.99 -6.50 -10.50
N ASP A 67 24.77 -7.03 -10.32
CA ASP A 67 23.89 -7.48 -11.39
C ASP A 67 23.13 -6.32 -12.07
N ILE A 68 23.18 -5.12 -11.51
CA ILE A 68 22.66 -3.90 -12.14
C ILE A 68 23.84 -3.02 -12.55
N ALA A 69 24.36 -3.27 -13.75
CA ALA A 69 25.49 -2.50 -14.29
C ALA A 69 25.10 -1.06 -14.67
N ASP A 70 23.88 -0.86 -15.18
CA ASP A 70 23.32 0.46 -15.51
C ASP A 70 21.96 0.63 -14.82
N SER A 71 21.99 1.34 -13.68
CA SER A 71 20.80 1.60 -12.87
C SER A 71 19.72 2.40 -13.61
N VAL A 72 20.10 3.25 -14.57
CA VAL A 72 19.14 4.08 -15.31
C VAL A 72 18.44 3.24 -16.37
N ALA A 73 19.19 2.44 -17.13
CA ALA A 73 18.61 1.51 -18.11
C ALA A 73 17.69 0.50 -17.41
N TYR A 74 18.15 -0.09 -16.32
CA TYR A 74 17.37 -1.06 -15.55
C TYR A 74 16.07 -0.46 -14.99
N ALA A 75 16.11 0.77 -14.46
CA ALA A 75 14.90 1.45 -13.99
C ALA A 75 13.89 1.75 -15.11
N ARG A 76 14.35 2.01 -16.34
CA ARG A 76 13.48 2.18 -17.52
C ARG A 76 12.79 0.87 -17.91
N GLU A 77 13.53 -0.25 -17.90
CA GLU A 77 12.97 -1.57 -18.19
C GLU A 77 11.87 -1.95 -17.21
N LEU A 78 12.11 -1.75 -15.91
CA LEU A 78 11.11 -1.99 -14.87
C LEU A 78 9.83 -1.17 -15.07
N ARG A 79 9.96 0.11 -15.45
CA ARG A 79 8.81 0.97 -15.74
C ARG A 79 8.02 0.46 -16.94
N ALA A 80 8.70 0.13 -18.04
CA ALA A 80 8.06 -0.40 -19.24
C ALA A 80 7.37 -1.77 -19.00
N GLN A 81 7.89 -2.59 -18.07
CA GLN A 81 7.26 -3.85 -17.68
C GLN A 81 6.02 -3.63 -16.81
N ALA A 82 6.05 -2.64 -15.91
CA ALA A 82 4.91 -2.29 -15.08
C ALA A 82 3.74 -1.74 -15.92
N GLU A 83 4.03 -0.85 -16.88
CA GLU A 83 3.03 -0.29 -17.80
C GLU A 83 2.30 -1.38 -18.60
N ARG A 84 3.04 -2.36 -19.12
CA ARG A 84 2.45 -3.52 -19.82
C ARG A 84 1.58 -4.42 -18.94
N ARG A 85 1.77 -4.41 -17.62
CA ARG A 85 0.98 -5.22 -16.67
C ARG A 85 -0.34 -4.56 -16.30
N SER A 86 -0.44 -3.24 -16.44
CA SER A 86 -1.67 -2.48 -16.19
C SER A 86 -2.65 -2.49 -17.36
N ASP A 87 -2.22 -2.97 -18.53
CA ASP A 87 -3.04 -3.05 -19.74
C ASP A 87 -3.73 -4.43 -19.92
N ASP A 88 -3.50 -5.39 -19.02
CA ASP A 88 -4.16 -6.71 -18.90
C ASP A 88 -5.13 -6.75 -17.69
#